data_AF-A0A9P4VNS7-F1
#
_entry.id   AF-A0A9P4VNS7-F1
#
_cell.length_a   1.000
_cell.length_b   1.000
_cell.length_c   1.000
_cell.angle_alpha   90.00
_cell.angle_beta   90.00
_cell.angle_gamma   90.00
#
_symmetry.space_group_name_H-M   'P 1'
#
loop_
_entity.id
_entity.type
_entity.pdbx_description
1 polymer ?
#
loop_
_entity_poly.entity_id
_entity_poly.type
_entity_poly.pdbx_seq_one_letter_code
_entity_poly.pdbx_strand_id
1 'polypeptide(L)'
;MSSFKAGRRRRSSSLMYTEPTESLEHISDQAALPNLNAEWVNAKGILYLFVIHWLRNKWKVLIIFKLGAWGIHFVLIVCLKIFYDIMPGMTQEVSWTLTNISYMFGSYLMFHYVRGVPFDFNSGAYDNLNMWEQIDNGDQYTPTKKFLFFVPICLFLVSTHYTHYDLTYFTINLLATMAVVIAKLPMAHRLRIGLFSGQPDD
;
A
#
# COMPACT_ATOMS: atom_id res chain seq x y z
N MET A 1 20.59 -39.86 -28.67
CA MET A 1 20.09 -40.20 -27.31
C MET A 1 20.92 -39.36 -26.34
N SER A 2 20.42 -38.53 -25.42
CA SER A 2 19.09 -38.24 -24.91
C SER A 2 19.04 -36.75 -24.51
N SER A 3 17.99 -36.04 -24.91
CA SER A 3 17.71 -34.68 -24.43
C SER A 3 17.14 -34.81 -23.02
N PHE A 4 17.90 -34.35 -22.02
CA PHE A 4 17.35 -34.15 -20.68
C PHE A 4 16.35 -33.00 -20.77
N LYS A 5 15.07 -33.34 -20.95
CA LYS A 5 13.97 -32.43 -20.65
C LYS A 5 14.08 -32.08 -19.17
N ALA A 6 14.57 -30.88 -18.87
CA ALA A 6 14.40 -30.27 -17.55
C ALA A 6 12.90 -30.33 -17.23
N GLY A 7 12.55 -31.17 -16.26
CA GLY A 7 11.17 -31.33 -15.84
C GLY A 7 10.67 -29.97 -15.36
N ARG A 8 9.67 -29.44 -16.06
CA ARG A 8 8.93 -28.25 -15.64
C ARG A 8 8.45 -28.52 -14.21
N ARG A 9 9.06 -27.86 -13.22
CA ARG A 9 8.87 -28.16 -11.79
C ARG A 9 7.37 -28.12 -11.51
N ARG A 10 6.87 -29.23 -10.98
CA ARG A 10 5.44 -29.51 -10.82
C ARG A 10 4.82 -28.46 -9.88
N ARG A 11 3.87 -27.68 -10.41
CA ARG A 11 3.01 -26.72 -9.68
C ARG A 11 2.62 -27.27 -8.30
N SER A 12 3.15 -26.67 -7.24
CA SER A 12 2.45 -26.67 -5.96
C SER A 12 1.30 -25.70 -6.12
N SER A 13 0.08 -26.19 -6.29
CA SER A 13 -1.15 -25.41 -6.39
C SER A 13 -1.53 -24.83 -5.02
N SER A 14 -0.63 -24.06 -4.41
CA SER A 14 -0.88 -23.39 -3.16
C SER A 14 -1.44 -22.00 -3.45
N LEU A 15 -2.59 -21.69 -2.86
CA LEU A 15 -3.21 -20.36 -2.93
C LEU A 15 -2.28 -19.29 -2.34
N MET A 16 -1.43 -19.69 -1.38
CA MET A 16 -0.45 -18.82 -0.76
C MET A 16 0.94 -19.44 -0.82
N TYR A 17 1.94 -18.61 -1.07
CA TYR A 17 3.34 -19.00 -0.97
C TYR A 17 4.12 -17.92 -0.22
N THR A 18 5.27 -18.31 0.33
CA THR A 18 6.21 -17.38 0.94
C THR A 18 7.29 -17.07 -0.07
N GLU A 19 7.49 -15.79 -0.36
CA GLU A 19 8.59 -15.32 -1.19
C GLU A 19 9.94 -15.69 -0.51
N PRO A 20 10.88 -16.32 -1.23
CA PRO A 20 12.20 -16.60 -0.67
C PRO A 20 12.92 -15.33 -0.22
N THR A 21 13.89 -15.49 0.67
CA THR A 21 14.82 -14.41 1.03
C THR A 21 15.69 -14.05 -0.17
N GLU A 22 16.08 -12.79 -0.27
CA GLU A 22 16.96 -12.29 -1.32
C GLU A 22 18.28 -13.09 -1.39
N SER A 23 18.80 -13.27 -2.60
CA SER A 23 20.16 -13.80 -2.80
C SER A 23 21.20 -12.78 -2.32
N LEU A 24 22.45 -13.25 -2.11
CA LEU A 24 23.54 -12.35 -1.72
C LEU A 24 23.80 -11.24 -2.74
N GLU A 25 23.57 -11.52 -4.03
CA GLU A 25 23.68 -10.55 -5.11
C GLU A 25 22.60 -9.47 -4.96
N HIS A 26 21.35 -9.88 -4.79
CA HIS A 26 20.24 -8.94 -4.53
C HIS A 26 20.48 -8.10 -3.28
N ILE A 27 20.98 -8.68 -2.18
CA ILE A 27 21.30 -7.92 -0.96
C ILE A 27 22.42 -6.90 -1.23
N SER A 28 23.46 -7.31 -1.96
CA SER A 28 24.55 -6.42 -2.36
C SER A 28 24.05 -5.27 -3.23
N ASP A 29 23.15 -5.54 -4.17
CA ASP A 29 22.54 -4.53 -5.04
C ASP A 29 21.64 -3.59 -4.24
N GLN A 30 20.82 -4.11 -3.32
CA GLN A 30 19.97 -3.30 -2.44
C GLN A 30 20.77 -2.41 -1.49
N ALA A 31 22.00 -2.80 -1.14
CA ALA A 31 22.91 -1.98 -0.34
C ALA A 31 23.62 -0.90 -1.17
N ALA A 32 23.81 -1.14 -2.47
CA ALA A 32 24.50 -0.22 -3.38
C ALA A 32 23.56 0.77 -4.08
N LEU A 33 22.28 0.41 -4.26
CA LEU A 33 21.32 1.15 -5.05
C LEU A 33 20.31 1.90 -4.16
N PRO A 34 19.83 3.07 -4.58
CA PRO A 34 18.84 3.82 -3.81
C PRO A 34 17.48 3.14 -3.82
N ASN A 35 16.74 3.29 -2.71
CA ASN A 35 15.35 2.86 -2.59
C ASN A 35 14.44 4.04 -2.27
N LEU A 36 13.78 4.59 -3.29
CA LEU A 36 12.84 5.70 -3.08
C LEU A 36 11.61 5.29 -2.25
N ASN A 37 11.22 4.01 -2.30
CA ASN A 37 10.11 3.49 -1.48
C ASN A 37 10.47 3.34 0.01
N ALA A 38 11.76 3.28 0.36
CA ALA A 38 12.20 3.27 1.75
C ALA A 38 11.99 4.64 2.41
N GLU A 39 12.22 5.73 1.66
CA GLU A 39 12.36 7.08 2.20
C GLU A 39 11.20 8.03 1.87
N TRP A 40 10.38 7.78 0.84
CA TRP A 40 9.30 8.71 0.42
C TRP A 40 8.32 9.06 1.54
N VAL A 41 8.10 8.14 2.49
CA VAL A 41 7.25 8.37 3.67
C VAL A 41 7.80 9.45 4.59
N ASN A 42 9.13 9.57 4.63
CA ASN A 42 9.89 10.52 5.43
C ASN A 42 10.26 11.77 4.60
N ALA A 43 10.12 11.70 3.27
CA ALA A 43 10.40 12.79 2.36
C ALA A 43 9.42 13.96 2.56
N LYS A 44 10.00 15.13 2.81
CA LYS A 44 9.25 16.39 2.92
C LYS A 44 9.07 16.98 1.51
N GLY A 45 7.95 16.71 0.84
CA GLY A 45 7.44 17.58 -0.24
C GLY A 45 7.52 17.13 -1.72
N ILE A 46 7.57 15.84 -2.05
CA ILE A 46 7.75 15.39 -3.45
C ILE A 46 6.54 15.64 -4.39
N LEU A 47 5.31 15.78 -3.87
CA LEU A 47 4.13 16.03 -4.73
C LEU A 47 4.08 17.44 -5.35
N TYR A 48 4.94 18.37 -4.91
CA TYR A 48 4.83 19.79 -5.26
C TYR A 48 5.50 20.21 -6.57
N LEU A 49 6.47 19.45 -7.09
CA LEU A 49 7.34 19.94 -8.18
C LEU A 49 6.67 20.00 -9.56
N PHE A 50 5.60 19.26 -9.81
CA PHE A 50 4.94 19.24 -11.12
C PHE A 50 3.88 20.35 -11.33
N VAL A 51 3.36 20.96 -10.27
CA VAL A 51 2.25 21.93 -10.36
C VAL A 51 2.73 23.38 -10.25
N ILE A 52 3.85 23.64 -9.56
CA ILE A 52 4.34 24.99 -9.24
C ILE A 52 4.76 25.81 -10.49
N HIS A 53 5.15 25.18 -11.60
CA HIS A 53 5.70 25.93 -12.75
C HIS A 53 4.64 26.77 -13.50
N TRP A 54 3.34 26.50 -13.36
CA TRP A 54 2.31 27.10 -14.23
C TRP A 54 1.49 28.24 -13.59
N LEU A 55 1.47 28.43 -12.27
CA LEU A 55 0.63 29.47 -11.64
C LEU A 55 1.43 30.43 -10.75
N ARG A 56 1.90 31.50 -11.39
CA ARG A 56 2.46 32.66 -10.71
C ARG A 56 1.31 33.50 -10.14
N ASN A 57 1.08 33.46 -8.83
CA ASN A 57 0.77 34.66 -8.03
C ASN A 57 0.70 34.37 -6.51
N LYS A 58 1.37 35.26 -5.77
CA LYS A 58 1.65 35.15 -4.34
C LYS A 58 0.41 35.47 -3.50
N TRP A 59 -0.28 34.44 -3.04
CA TRP A 59 -1.06 34.48 -1.80
C TRP A 59 -0.77 33.23 -0.98
N LYS A 60 -0.73 33.41 0.33
CA LYS A 60 -0.30 32.45 1.34
C LYS A 60 -1.25 31.23 1.41
N VAL A 61 -1.22 30.36 0.40
CA VAL A 61 -1.64 28.95 0.49
C VAL A 61 -0.40 28.12 0.89
N LEU A 62 0.40 28.67 1.81
CA LEU A 62 1.62 28.06 2.34
C LEU A 62 1.37 27.42 3.72
N ILE A 63 0.11 27.09 4.02
CA ILE A 63 -0.29 26.45 5.28
C ILE A 63 -0.67 24.98 5.09
N ILE A 64 -1.06 24.52 3.88
CA ILE A 64 -1.78 23.23 3.78
C ILE A 64 -0.90 22.00 3.49
N PHE A 65 0.34 22.11 3.02
CA PHE A 65 1.11 20.87 2.74
C PHE A 65 2.59 20.97 3.09
N LYS A 66 2.86 21.34 4.33
CA LYS A 66 4.11 20.95 5.02
C LYS A 66 3.93 19.65 5.83
N LEU A 67 2.85 18.91 5.62
CA LEU A 67 2.67 17.56 6.14
C LEU A 67 3.28 16.59 5.13
N GLY A 68 4.24 15.76 5.54
CA GLY A 68 4.87 14.76 4.68
C GLY A 68 3.88 13.74 4.12
N ALA A 69 4.38 12.66 3.52
CA ALA A 69 3.57 11.58 2.95
C ALA A 69 2.40 11.11 3.85
N TRP A 70 2.52 11.16 5.17
CA TRP A 70 1.44 10.78 6.10
C TRP A 70 0.16 11.61 5.92
N GLY A 71 0.28 12.90 5.58
CA GLY A 71 -0.85 13.80 5.36
C GLY A 71 -1.75 13.37 4.19
N ILE A 72 -1.20 12.66 3.20
CA ILE A 72 -1.97 12.24 2.01
C ILE A 72 -3.11 11.30 2.38
N HIS A 73 -2.97 10.52 3.45
CA HIS A 73 -3.99 9.56 3.87
C HIS A 73 -5.27 10.28 4.31
N PHE A 74 -5.13 11.37 5.09
CA PHE A 74 -6.27 12.19 5.47
C PHE A 74 -6.91 12.88 4.26
N VAL A 75 -6.10 13.39 3.34
CA VAL A 75 -6.58 14.01 2.10
C VAL A 75 -7.35 13.01 1.25
N LEU A 76 -6.82 11.81 1.03
CA LEU A 76 -7.48 10.75 0.28
C LEU A 76 -8.82 10.34 0.92
N ILE A 77 -8.86 10.18 2.24
CA ILE A 77 -10.10 9.84 2.96
C ILE A 77 -11.14 10.95 2.80
N VAL A 78 -10.75 12.22 2.98
CA VAL A 78 -11.66 13.36 2.82
C VAL A 78 -12.14 13.49 1.38
N CYS A 79 -11.25 13.34 0.39
CA CYS A 79 -11.61 13.39 -1.02
C CYS A 79 -12.57 12.25 -1.40
N LEU A 80 -12.33 11.02 -0.96
CA LEU A 80 -13.24 9.89 -1.15
C LEU A 80 -14.61 10.17 -0.52
N LYS A 81 -14.63 10.70 0.71
CA LYS A 81 -15.87 11.02 1.42
C LYS A 81 -16.70 12.07 0.68
N ILE A 82 -16.06 13.16 0.24
CA ILE A 82 -16.71 14.22 -0.55
C ILE A 82 -17.22 13.64 -1.87
N PHE A 83 -16.42 12.82 -2.55
CA PHE A 83 -16.80 12.21 -3.82
C PHE A 83 -18.09 11.38 -3.68
N TYR A 84 -18.18 10.51 -2.69
CA TYR A 84 -19.37 9.69 -2.48
C TYR A 84 -20.58 10.51 -1.98
N ASP A 85 -20.37 11.52 -1.13
CA ASP A 85 -21.45 12.37 -0.62
C ASP A 85 -22.15 13.22 -1.68
N ILE A 86 -21.44 13.58 -2.75
CA ILE A 86 -22.02 14.37 -3.86
C ILE A 86 -22.93 13.52 -4.75
N MET A 87 -22.85 12.18 -4.67
CA MET A 87 -23.67 11.30 -5.50
C MET A 87 -25.16 11.39 -5.11
N PRO A 88 -26.08 11.60 -6.07
CA PRO A 88 -27.50 11.71 -5.78
C PRO A 88 -28.06 10.38 -5.26
N GLY A 89 -28.85 10.44 -4.18
CA GLY A 89 -29.43 9.26 -3.54
C GLY A 89 -28.50 8.53 -2.58
N MET A 90 -27.30 9.05 -2.32
CA MET A 90 -26.35 8.46 -1.38
C MET A 90 -26.80 8.68 0.07
N THR A 91 -26.88 7.61 0.86
CA THR A 91 -27.06 7.72 2.32
C THR A 91 -25.71 7.86 3.01
N GLN A 92 -25.71 8.37 4.25
CA GLN A 92 -24.47 8.54 4.99
C GLN A 92 -23.76 7.21 5.26
N GLU A 93 -24.51 6.16 5.58
CA GLU A 93 -24.00 4.83 5.90
C GLU A 93 -23.29 4.20 4.69
N VAL A 94 -23.91 4.30 3.51
CA VAL A 94 -23.32 3.80 2.26
C VAL A 94 -22.06 4.59 1.91
N SER A 95 -22.11 5.92 2.00
CA SER A 95 -20.95 6.78 1.72
C SER A 95 -19.74 6.48 2.62
N TRP A 96 -19.96 6.32 3.94
CA TRP A 96 -18.91 5.93 4.88
C TRP A 96 -18.36 4.52 4.64
N THR A 97 -19.23 3.60 4.23
CA THR A 97 -18.83 2.22 3.88
C THR A 97 -18.00 2.20 2.60
N LEU A 98 -18.43 2.92 1.56
CA LEU A 98 -17.67 3.04 0.31
C LEU A 98 -16.33 3.74 0.52
N THR A 99 -16.29 4.79 1.33
CA THR A 99 -15.04 5.48 1.71
C THR A 99 -14.07 4.52 2.37
N ASN A 100 -14.54 3.72 3.33
CA ASN A 100 -13.71 2.73 4.02
C ASN A 100 -13.19 1.66 3.06
N ILE A 101 -14.09 1.00 2.30
CA ILE A 101 -13.71 -0.06 1.34
C ILE A 101 -12.72 0.45 0.29
N SER A 102 -12.97 1.62 -0.30
CA SER A 102 -12.08 2.19 -1.33
C SER A 102 -10.71 2.55 -0.78
N TYR A 103 -10.65 3.09 0.44
CA TYR A 103 -9.37 3.33 1.11
C TYR A 103 -8.62 2.02 1.42
N MET A 104 -9.33 0.98 1.90
CA MET A 104 -8.74 -0.35 2.15
C MET A 104 -8.19 -0.96 0.87
N PHE A 105 -8.98 -0.95 -0.21
CA PHE A 105 -8.59 -1.49 -1.50
C PHE A 105 -7.36 -0.75 -2.06
N GLY A 106 -7.39 0.58 -2.08
CA GLY A 106 -6.26 1.39 -2.53
C GLY A 106 -5.00 1.16 -1.68
N SER A 107 -5.15 1.09 -0.36
CA SER A 107 -4.03 0.79 0.55
C SER A 107 -3.46 -0.61 0.31
N TYR A 108 -4.31 -1.63 0.14
CA TYR A 108 -3.84 -2.97 -0.18
C TYR A 108 -3.04 -2.99 -1.49
N LEU A 109 -3.59 -2.37 -2.54
CA LEU A 109 -2.96 -2.32 -3.84
C LEU A 109 -1.58 -1.67 -3.75
N MET A 110 -1.50 -0.47 -3.18
CA MET A 110 -0.27 0.30 -3.09
C MET A 110 0.80 -0.38 -2.24
N PHE A 111 0.43 -0.93 -1.07
CA PHE A 111 1.42 -1.40 -0.10
C PHE A 111 1.76 -2.89 -0.23
N HIS A 112 0.83 -3.73 -0.67
CA HIS A 112 0.99 -5.19 -0.64
C HIS A 112 0.94 -5.86 -2.01
N TYR A 113 0.39 -5.20 -3.03
CA TYR A 113 0.31 -5.76 -4.38
C TYR A 113 1.39 -5.19 -5.32
N VAL A 114 1.56 -3.87 -5.33
CA VAL A 114 2.59 -3.20 -6.14
C VAL A 114 3.99 -3.56 -5.62
N ARG A 115 4.86 -4.00 -6.53
CA ARG A 115 6.25 -4.43 -6.28
C ARG A 115 7.25 -3.59 -7.06
N GLY A 116 8.52 -3.65 -6.65
CA GLY A 116 9.60 -2.88 -7.26
C GLY A 116 9.57 -1.40 -6.88
N VAL A 117 10.36 -0.59 -7.58
CA VAL A 117 10.41 0.87 -7.43
C VAL A 117 10.02 1.50 -8.78
N PRO A 118 9.05 2.41 -8.84
CA PRO A 118 8.68 3.05 -10.10
C PRO A 118 9.80 3.99 -10.58
N PHE A 119 10.26 3.81 -11.82
CA PHE A 119 11.17 4.69 -12.56
C PHE A 119 12.64 4.74 -12.12
N ASP A 120 13.16 3.72 -11.42
CA ASP A 120 14.57 3.69 -10.99
C ASP A 120 15.41 2.67 -11.78
N PHE A 121 16.66 3.03 -12.11
CA PHE A 121 17.65 2.14 -12.73
C PHE A 121 18.29 1.26 -11.66
N ASN A 122 17.48 0.55 -10.88
CA ASN A 122 17.93 -0.29 -9.77
C ASN A 122 18.26 -1.73 -10.21
N SER A 123 18.37 -1.99 -11.51
CA SER A 123 18.64 -3.32 -12.10
C SER A 123 17.74 -4.44 -11.59
N GLY A 124 16.53 -4.14 -11.10
CA GLY A 124 15.59 -5.13 -10.53
C GLY A 124 15.87 -5.52 -9.08
N ALA A 125 16.71 -4.78 -8.36
CA ALA A 125 17.12 -5.11 -6.98
C ALA A 125 15.94 -5.27 -6.00
N TYR A 126 14.80 -4.63 -6.26
CA TYR A 126 13.61 -4.64 -5.38
C TYR A 126 12.37 -5.29 -6.01
N ASP A 127 12.48 -5.96 -7.16
CA ASP A 127 11.32 -6.45 -7.93
C ASP A 127 10.48 -7.51 -7.19
N ASN A 128 11.10 -8.22 -6.24
CA ASN A 128 10.43 -9.22 -5.41
C ASN A 128 9.78 -8.66 -4.15
N LEU A 129 10.05 -7.39 -3.83
CA LEU A 129 9.55 -6.73 -2.63
C LEU A 129 8.38 -5.80 -2.95
N ASN A 130 7.32 -5.86 -2.14
CA ASN A 130 6.26 -4.86 -2.19
C ASN A 130 6.66 -3.59 -1.42
N MET A 131 5.91 -2.51 -1.59
CA MET A 131 6.22 -1.24 -0.94
C MET A 131 6.23 -1.33 0.59
N TRP A 132 5.34 -2.12 1.21
CA TRP A 132 5.31 -2.32 2.66
C TRP A 132 6.60 -2.93 3.21
N GLU A 133 7.18 -3.86 2.47
CA GLU A 133 8.44 -4.52 2.80
C GLU A 133 9.65 -3.61 2.59
N GLN A 134 9.55 -2.62 1.69
CA GLN A 134 10.63 -1.69 1.38
C GLN A 134 10.70 -0.49 2.34
N ILE A 135 9.57 -0.04 2.89
CA ILE A 135 9.50 1.14 3.78
C ILE A 135 10.41 1.02 4.99
N ASP A 136 11.13 2.11 5.30
CA ASP A 136 12.09 2.22 6.40
C ASP A 136 13.12 1.08 6.37
N ASN A 137 13.64 0.75 5.17
CA ASN A 137 14.62 -0.33 4.95
C ASN A 137 14.15 -1.72 5.45
N GLY A 138 12.83 -1.94 5.50
CA GLY A 138 12.24 -3.20 5.96
C GLY A 138 12.04 -3.31 7.46
N ASP A 139 12.47 -2.31 8.25
CA ASP A 139 12.32 -2.32 9.70
C ASP A 139 10.84 -2.43 10.10
N GLN A 140 10.57 -3.27 11.10
CA GLN A 140 9.22 -3.43 11.64
C GLN A 140 8.96 -2.43 12.76
N TYR A 141 7.68 -2.13 13.02
CA TYR A 141 7.25 -1.28 14.14
C TYR A 141 7.82 0.16 14.14
N THR A 142 8.23 0.67 12.99
CA THR A 142 8.63 2.06 12.81
C THR A 142 7.45 3.02 13.01
N PRO A 143 7.67 4.31 13.30
CA PRO A 143 6.60 5.29 13.42
C PRO A 143 5.68 5.32 12.18
N THR A 144 6.26 5.23 10.98
CA THR A 144 5.51 5.19 9.73
C THR A 144 4.63 3.94 9.65
N LYS A 145 5.19 2.74 9.86
CA LYS A 145 4.39 1.51 9.78
C LYS A 145 3.29 1.48 10.83
N LYS A 146 3.55 1.99 12.05
CA LYS A 146 2.52 2.17 13.09
C LYS A 146 1.40 3.11 12.65
N PHE A 147 1.75 4.25 12.05
CA PHE A 147 0.78 5.19 11.50
C PHE A 147 -0.07 4.54 10.39
N LEU A 148 0.58 3.95 9.38
CA LEU A 148 -0.09 3.31 8.24
C LEU A 148 -0.93 2.09 8.64
N PHE A 149 -0.56 1.42 9.73
CA PHE A 149 -1.36 0.35 10.35
C PHE A 149 -2.60 0.91 11.07
N PHE A 150 -2.46 2.04 11.75
CA PHE A 150 -3.53 2.61 12.57
C PHE A 150 -4.60 3.36 11.78
N VAL A 151 -4.23 4.00 10.65
CA VAL A 151 -5.21 4.75 9.82
C VAL A 151 -6.39 3.87 9.37
N PRO A 152 -6.17 2.65 8.81
CA PRO A 152 -7.27 1.73 8.50
C PRO A 152 -8.21 1.46 9.68
N ILE A 153 -7.65 1.23 10.87
CA ILE A 153 -8.41 0.91 12.09
C ILE A 153 -9.24 2.12 12.52
N CYS A 154 -8.68 3.32 12.49
CA CYS A 154 -9.41 4.54 12.80
C CYS A 154 -10.57 4.78 11.82
N LEU A 155 -10.31 4.64 10.52
CA LEU A 155 -11.33 4.84 9.51
C LEU A 155 -12.48 3.84 9.69
N PHE A 156 -12.17 2.58 9.98
CA PHE A 156 -13.16 1.57 10.31
C PHE A 156 -14.03 1.95 11.51
N LEU A 157 -13.42 2.43 12.60
CA LEU A 157 -14.15 2.84 13.81
C LEU A 157 -15.04 4.06 13.54
N VAL A 158 -14.54 5.03 12.78
CA VAL A 158 -15.31 6.19 12.33
C VAL A 158 -16.49 5.76 11.46
N SER A 159 -16.26 4.91 10.45
CA SER A 159 -17.33 4.38 9.61
C SER A 159 -18.37 3.61 10.43
N THR A 160 -17.95 2.77 11.37
CA THR A 160 -18.86 2.04 12.27
C THR A 160 -19.74 2.97 13.09
N HIS A 161 -19.18 4.07 13.60
CA HIS A 161 -19.93 5.07 14.34
C HIS A 161 -21.00 5.73 13.46
N TYR A 162 -20.65 6.14 12.24
CA TYR A 162 -21.57 6.81 11.32
C TYR A 162 -22.53 5.86 10.58
N THR A 163 -22.27 4.56 10.58
CA THR A 163 -23.23 3.53 10.14
C THR A 163 -24.11 3.03 11.29
N HIS A 164 -24.14 3.75 12.41
CA HIS A 164 -24.98 3.46 13.57
C HIS A 164 -24.84 2.04 14.12
N TYR A 165 -23.64 1.45 14.02
CA TYR A 165 -23.36 0.08 14.47
C TYR A 165 -24.25 -0.99 13.82
N ASP A 166 -24.85 -0.70 12.65
CA ASP A 166 -25.58 -1.69 11.88
C ASP A 166 -24.66 -2.86 11.52
N LEU A 167 -25.17 -4.08 11.72
CA LEU A 167 -24.38 -5.31 11.63
C LEU A 167 -23.87 -5.58 10.20
N THR A 168 -24.64 -5.17 9.18
CA THR A 168 -24.28 -5.39 7.77
C THR A 168 -23.10 -4.52 7.41
N TYR A 169 -23.22 -3.21 7.64
CA TYR A 169 -22.12 -2.26 7.36
C TYR A 169 -20.90 -2.56 8.23
N PHE A 170 -21.09 -2.89 9.51
CA PHE A 170 -20.02 -3.31 10.40
C PHE A 170 -19.25 -4.50 9.82
N THR A 171 -19.95 -5.56 9.41
CA THR A 171 -19.32 -6.79 8.90
C THR A 171 -18.53 -6.50 7.63
N ILE A 172 -19.11 -5.77 6.69
CA ILE A 172 -18.44 -5.41 5.44
C ILE A 172 -17.17 -4.57 5.71
N ASN A 173 -17.31 -3.53 6.53
CA ASN A 173 -16.19 -2.64 6.87
C ASN A 173 -15.09 -3.38 7.66
N LEU A 174 -15.47 -4.29 8.55
CA LEU A 174 -14.54 -5.11 9.33
C LEU A 174 -13.75 -6.03 8.40
N LEU A 175 -14.42 -6.76 7.50
CA LEU A 175 -13.75 -7.69 6.57
C LEU A 175 -12.74 -6.96 5.66
N ALA A 176 -13.12 -5.80 5.12
CA ALA A 176 -12.22 -4.97 4.31
C ALA A 176 -11.00 -4.51 5.13
N THR A 177 -11.22 -4.08 6.37
CA THR A 177 -10.15 -3.62 7.27
C THR A 177 -9.23 -4.76 7.67
N MET A 178 -9.79 -5.93 8.00
CA MET A 178 -9.03 -7.13 8.37
C MET A 178 -8.12 -7.58 7.23
N ALA A 179 -8.60 -7.58 5.98
CA ALA A 179 -7.78 -7.95 4.82
C ALA A 179 -6.50 -7.09 4.72
N VAL A 180 -6.61 -5.80 5.00
CA VAL A 180 -5.49 -4.84 4.96
C VAL A 180 -4.61 -4.92 6.20
N VAL A 181 -5.21 -5.04 7.38
CA VAL A 181 -4.49 -5.10 8.65
C VAL A 181 -3.68 -6.38 8.77
N ILE A 182 -4.25 -7.53 8.37
CA ILE A 182 -3.55 -8.83 8.37
C ILE A 182 -2.29 -8.75 7.51
N ALA A 183 -2.38 -8.16 6.31
CA ALA A 183 -1.24 -8.03 5.40
C ALA A 183 -0.11 -7.15 5.98
N LYS A 184 -0.43 -6.24 6.90
CA LYS A 184 0.54 -5.37 7.58
C LYS A 184 1.21 -6.03 8.79
N LEU A 185 0.72 -7.16 9.28
CA LEU A 185 1.32 -7.85 10.42
C LEU A 185 2.66 -8.48 10.03
N PRO A 186 3.66 -8.50 10.93
CA PRO A 186 4.95 -9.16 10.65
C PRO A 186 4.82 -10.65 10.32
N MET A 187 3.77 -11.32 10.81
CA MET A 187 3.47 -12.72 10.49
C MET A 187 3.09 -12.94 9.02
N ALA A 188 2.62 -11.88 8.32
CA ALA A 188 2.28 -11.93 6.90
C ALA A 188 3.44 -11.43 6.01
N HIS A 189 4.62 -11.17 6.58
CA HIS A 189 5.80 -10.76 5.83
C HIS A 189 6.13 -11.80 4.75
N ARG A 190 6.36 -11.35 3.51
CA ARG A 190 6.63 -12.19 2.33
C ARG A 190 5.55 -13.18 1.96
N LEU A 191 4.39 -13.15 2.61
CA LEU A 191 3.25 -13.95 2.19
C LEU A 191 2.67 -13.35 0.90
N ARG A 192 2.39 -14.21 -0.07
CA ARG A 192 1.88 -13.83 -1.39
C ARG A 192 0.66 -14.67 -1.73
N ILE A 193 -0.29 -14.07 -2.46
CA ILE A 193 -1.44 -14.77 -3.01
C ILE A 193 -1.06 -15.24 -4.42
N GLY A 194 -0.91 -16.56 -4.58
CA GLY A 194 -0.39 -17.21 -5.80
C GLY A 194 -1.37 -17.29 -6.98
N LEU A 195 -2.55 -16.63 -6.91
CA LEU A 195 -3.54 -16.68 -8.00
C LEU A 195 -3.04 -16.02 -9.29
N PHE A 196 -2.05 -15.12 -9.23
CA PHE A 196 -1.61 -14.30 -10.38
C PHE A 196 -0.10 -14.00 -10.46
N SER A 197 0.72 -14.51 -9.54
CA SER A 197 2.18 -14.32 -9.61
C SER A 197 2.81 -15.34 -10.56
N GLY A 198 3.59 -14.87 -11.54
CA GLY A 198 4.55 -15.72 -12.24
C GLY A 198 5.50 -16.40 -11.24
N GLN A 199 6.08 -17.53 -11.63
CA GLN A 199 7.09 -18.20 -10.80
C GLN A 199 8.20 -17.18 -10.46
N PRO A 200 8.71 -17.12 -9.22
CA PRO A 200 9.88 -16.30 -8.93
C PRO A 200 10.99 -16.71 -9.89
N ASP A 201 11.58 -15.73 -10.57
CA ASP A 201 12.75 -15.97 -11.40
C ASP A 201 13.90 -16.32 -10.43
N ASP A 202 14.48 -17.50 -10.63
CA ASP A 202 15.59 -18.03 -9.82
C ASP A 202 16.86 -17.19 -10.03
#